data_AF-A0A2E5E9H6-F1
#
_entry.id   AF-A0A2E5E9H6-F1
#
_cell.length_a   1.000
_cell.length_b   1.000
_cell.length_c   1.000
_cell.angle_alpha   90.00
_cell.angle_beta   90.00
_cell.angle_gamma   90.00
#
_symmetry.space_group_name_H-M   'P 1'
#
loop_
_entity.id
_entity.type
_entity.pdbx_description
1 polymer ?
#
loop_
_entity_poly.entity_id
_entity_poly.type
_entity_poly.pdbx_seq_one_letter_code
_entity_poly.pdbx_strand_id
1 'polypeptide(L)'
;MAKFIAMRTLSQEMGAASVVLNIDTVAGDPGLIDVPFIDLDGLPCSSSIRLFDSLPDRSLGMQPACEPADLSWLDSMPDLDGEPLHRLSSAMRDAGGDLSLANQVIRALIDINRSWIGRPNVLNASRLLKTPCGQWLLERMQRDAVRCCEAYNAAVSVDPDAGIRPLDIGKGELPLWDIRGDQRRTARRQDLDDSNVLPKALVTTAIMRLAGCDLFIHGTGGARYDALMEGWLRQWLDIEVAPFMMVTADVQLPLPDAEAIARLGQGLVSDDRRAFHDPESLSVPLDSPGPQKRAALETIESAPRGSEERRAAFTSMHETLATLRPENPTPAGAIADRIRDARRTSSRRDWHVVFYSDEVMDQLAEQIEAAVLDQTR
;
A
#
# COMPACT_ATOMS: atom_id res chain seq x y z
N MET A 1 -4.55 -10.03 1.69
CA MET A 1 -5.45 -11.18 1.45
C MET A 1 -5.08 -12.41 2.27
N ALA A 2 -3.81 -12.85 2.25
CA ALA A 2 -3.39 -14.17 2.75
C ALA A 2 -3.97 -14.60 4.12
N LYS A 3 -3.89 -13.73 5.13
CA LYS A 3 -4.46 -14.01 6.47
C LYS A 3 -5.95 -14.36 6.48
N PHE A 4 -6.73 -13.77 5.57
CA PHE A 4 -8.18 -14.02 5.51
C PHE A 4 -8.50 -15.36 4.85
N ILE A 5 -7.71 -15.76 3.85
CA ILE A 5 -7.80 -17.09 3.24
C ILE A 5 -7.44 -18.13 4.30
N ALA A 6 -6.29 -17.99 4.97
CA ALA A 6 -5.88 -18.91 6.03
C ALA A 6 -6.91 -19.00 7.17
N MET A 7 -7.47 -17.87 7.59
CA MET A 7 -8.55 -17.82 8.57
C MET A 7 -9.78 -18.62 8.11
N ARG A 8 -10.20 -18.46 6.85
CA ARG A 8 -11.31 -19.25 6.28
C ARG A 8 -11.00 -20.74 6.35
N THR A 9 -9.84 -21.14 5.84
CA THR A 9 -9.39 -22.54 5.79
C THR A 9 -9.38 -23.17 7.18
N LEU A 10 -8.72 -22.52 8.14
CA LEU A 10 -8.65 -22.99 9.53
C LEU A 10 -10.02 -23.05 10.20
N SER A 11 -10.88 -22.05 9.95
CA SER A 11 -12.22 -22.04 10.52
C SER A 11 -13.08 -23.21 10.03
N GLN A 12 -12.92 -23.59 8.76
CA GLN A 12 -13.63 -24.72 8.16
C GLN A 12 -13.10 -26.05 8.69
N GLU A 13 -11.78 -26.22 8.72
CA GLU A 13 -11.14 -27.45 9.20
C GLU A 13 -11.43 -27.71 10.69
N MET A 14 -11.41 -26.65 11.50
CA MET A 14 -11.57 -26.75 12.96
C MET A 14 -13.03 -26.60 13.43
N GLY A 15 -13.98 -26.35 12.52
CA GLY A 15 -15.37 -26.04 12.89
C GLY A 15 -15.51 -24.78 13.76
N ALA A 16 -14.61 -23.81 13.59
CA ALA A 16 -14.54 -22.59 14.39
C ALA A 16 -15.23 -21.39 13.70
N ALA A 17 -15.52 -20.34 14.47
CA ALA A 17 -16.03 -19.10 13.91
C ALA A 17 -14.87 -18.19 13.46
N SER A 18 -14.93 -17.70 12.22
CA SER A 18 -14.00 -16.67 11.75
C SER A 18 -14.48 -15.26 12.14
N VAL A 19 -13.59 -14.47 12.75
CA VAL A 19 -13.85 -13.07 13.12
C VAL A 19 -12.75 -12.18 12.55
N VAL A 20 -13.14 -11.19 11.76
CA VAL A 20 -12.28 -10.10 11.29
C VAL A 20 -12.41 -8.91 12.21
N LEU A 21 -11.28 -8.47 12.74
CA LEU A 21 -11.21 -7.23 13.50
C LEU A 21 -11.05 -6.04 12.55
N ASN A 22 -12.09 -5.22 12.44
CA ASN A 22 -12.08 -3.97 11.70
C ASN A 22 -11.43 -2.88 12.54
N ILE A 23 -10.26 -2.38 12.11
CA ILE A 23 -9.50 -1.34 12.82
C ILE A 23 -10.09 0.03 12.46
N ASP A 24 -11.30 0.29 12.95
CA ASP A 24 -12.05 1.52 12.73
C ASP A 24 -11.55 2.71 13.57
N THR A 25 -10.52 2.49 14.40
CA THR A 25 -9.91 3.47 15.30
C THR A 25 -8.70 4.19 14.67
N VAL A 26 -8.33 3.83 13.44
CA VAL A 26 -7.20 4.42 12.70
C VAL A 26 -7.65 5.63 11.88
N ALA A 27 -6.77 6.63 11.81
CA ALA A 27 -6.90 7.76 10.91
C ALA A 27 -6.15 7.44 9.61
N GLY A 28 -6.67 7.83 8.45
CA GLY A 28 -6.06 7.57 7.15
C GLY A 28 -6.96 7.98 5.99
N ASP A 29 -6.43 7.89 4.77
CA ASP A 29 -7.15 8.23 3.54
C ASP A 29 -7.36 6.99 2.65
N PRO A 30 -8.32 6.11 2.98
CA PRO A 30 -8.61 4.93 2.17
C PRO A 30 -9.27 5.29 0.82
N GLY A 31 -9.62 6.56 0.62
CA GLY A 31 -10.15 7.07 -0.64
C GLY A 31 -9.08 7.30 -1.69
N LEU A 32 -7.80 7.36 -1.32
CA LEU A 32 -6.70 7.47 -2.27
C LEU A 32 -6.17 6.09 -2.65
N ILE A 33 -6.30 5.72 -3.93
CA ILE A 33 -5.90 4.41 -4.47
C ILE A 33 -4.81 4.61 -5.51
N ASP A 34 -3.67 3.96 -5.33
CA ASP A 34 -2.64 3.89 -6.37
C ASP A 34 -3.06 2.90 -7.45
N VAL A 35 -3.00 3.36 -8.70
CA VAL A 35 -3.45 2.65 -9.89
C VAL A 35 -2.25 2.38 -10.77
N PRO A 36 -1.93 1.10 -11.05
CA PRO A 36 -0.87 0.73 -11.96
C PRO A 36 -1.29 0.96 -13.41
N PHE A 37 -0.37 1.42 -14.25
CA PHE A 37 -0.58 1.50 -15.70
C PHE A 37 0.74 1.32 -16.45
N ILE A 38 0.66 1.10 -17.76
CA ILE A 38 1.82 1.07 -18.65
C ILE A 38 1.81 2.37 -19.45
N ASP A 39 2.91 3.13 -19.42
CA ASP A 39 3.01 4.35 -20.21
C ASP A 39 3.22 4.07 -21.70
N LEU A 40 3.22 5.12 -22.52
CA LEU A 40 3.42 5.02 -23.97
C LEU A 40 4.76 4.40 -24.39
N ASP A 41 5.76 4.40 -23.50
CA ASP A 41 7.08 3.80 -23.72
C ASP A 41 7.15 2.35 -23.21
N GLY A 42 6.03 1.80 -22.72
CA GLY A 42 5.95 0.45 -22.19
C GLY A 42 6.46 0.30 -20.75
N LEU A 43 6.75 1.40 -20.05
CA LEU A 43 7.24 1.37 -18.68
C LEU A 43 6.08 1.32 -17.68
N PRO A 44 6.16 0.45 -16.64
CA PRO A 44 5.18 0.46 -15.57
C PRO A 44 5.23 1.75 -14.75
N CYS A 45 4.08 2.38 -14.59
CA CYS A 45 3.86 3.61 -13.85
C CYS A 45 2.73 3.45 -12.84
N SER A 46 2.57 4.45 -11.97
CA SER A 46 1.49 4.49 -10.99
C SER A 46 0.94 5.90 -10.88
N SER A 47 -0.38 6.02 -10.77
CA SER A 47 -1.05 7.29 -10.46
C SER A 47 -2.01 7.11 -9.29
N SER A 48 -2.10 8.09 -8.40
CA SER A 48 -3.05 8.04 -7.29
C SER A 48 -4.38 8.66 -7.70
N ILE A 49 -5.46 7.89 -7.57
CA ILE A 49 -6.83 8.31 -7.90
C ILE A 49 -7.64 8.40 -6.61
N ARG A 50 -8.43 9.47 -6.48
CA ARG A 50 -9.37 9.65 -5.37
C ARG A 50 -10.70 9.00 -5.70
N LEU A 51 -11.00 7.87 -5.05
CA LEU A 51 -12.27 7.16 -5.15
C LEU A 51 -13.38 7.84 -4.34
N PHE A 52 -13.05 8.47 -3.22
CA PHE A 52 -14.00 9.23 -2.39
C PHE A 52 -13.26 10.20 -1.47
N ASP A 53 -13.99 11.18 -0.95
CA ASP A 53 -13.47 12.11 0.04
C ASP A 53 -13.43 11.45 1.43
N SER A 54 -12.32 11.65 2.13
CA SER A 54 -12.15 11.25 3.52
C SER A 54 -11.45 12.36 4.30
N LEU A 55 -11.55 12.30 5.63
CA LEU A 55 -10.84 13.20 6.54
C LEU A 55 -9.64 12.45 7.11
N PRO A 56 -8.40 12.64 6.60
CA PRO A 56 -7.26 11.78 6.93
C PRO A 56 -6.87 11.79 8.40
N ASP A 57 -7.16 12.87 9.12
CA ASP A 57 -6.86 13.02 10.54
C ASP A 57 -7.93 12.42 11.47
N ARG A 58 -9.08 12.01 10.92
CA ARG A 58 -10.21 11.47 11.68
C ARG A 58 -10.27 9.95 11.60
N SER A 59 -10.58 9.30 12.73
CA SER A 59 -10.74 7.84 12.76
C SER A 59 -11.83 7.38 11.77
N LEU A 60 -11.54 6.36 10.97
CA LEU A 60 -12.47 5.88 9.92
C LEU A 60 -13.83 5.43 10.46
N GLY A 61 -13.88 4.91 11.70
CA GLY A 61 -15.13 4.52 12.37
C GLY A 61 -16.00 5.71 12.79
N MET A 62 -15.45 6.92 12.83
CA MET A 62 -16.17 8.16 13.16
C MET A 62 -16.60 8.96 11.93
N GLN A 63 -16.11 8.57 10.75
CA GLN A 63 -16.52 9.18 9.49
C GLN A 63 -17.80 8.51 9.00
N PRO A 64 -18.79 9.27 8.50
CA PRO A 64 -19.95 8.67 7.84
C PRO A 64 -19.51 7.93 6.57
N ALA A 65 -20.30 6.94 6.14
CA ALA A 65 -20.14 6.39 4.80
C ALA A 65 -20.22 7.50 3.74
N CYS A 66 -19.57 7.27 2.61
CA CYS A 66 -19.45 8.24 1.52
C CYS A 66 -19.97 7.65 0.21
N GLU A 67 -20.38 8.54 -0.70
CA GLU A 67 -20.65 8.16 -2.08
C GLU A 67 -19.34 8.15 -2.88
N PRO A 68 -18.98 7.05 -3.57
CA PRO A 68 -17.81 7.02 -4.44
C PRO A 68 -17.95 8.00 -5.60
N ALA A 69 -16.82 8.61 -5.98
CA ALA A 69 -16.68 9.50 -7.12
C ALA A 69 -17.16 8.83 -8.41
N ASP A 70 -17.63 9.67 -9.35
CA ASP A 70 -17.90 9.25 -10.71
C ASP A 70 -16.57 8.99 -11.43
N LEU A 71 -16.41 7.77 -11.93
CA LEU A 71 -15.21 7.28 -12.59
C LEU A 71 -15.40 7.10 -14.10
N SER A 72 -16.51 7.59 -14.68
CA SER A 72 -16.78 7.44 -16.13
C SER A 72 -15.69 8.05 -17.02
N TRP A 73 -14.91 8.99 -16.49
CA TRP A 73 -13.76 9.59 -17.19
C TRP A 73 -12.61 8.60 -17.41
N LEU A 74 -12.50 7.53 -16.62
CA LEU A 74 -11.52 6.47 -16.82
C LEU A 74 -11.75 5.72 -18.13
N ASP A 75 -13.00 5.60 -18.57
CA ASP A 75 -13.35 4.91 -19.81
C ASP A 75 -12.78 5.63 -21.05
N SER A 76 -12.35 6.88 -20.90
CA SER A 76 -11.70 7.68 -21.94
C SER A 76 -10.17 7.63 -21.90
N MET A 77 -9.57 6.92 -20.93
CA MET A 77 -8.12 6.79 -20.77
C MET A 77 -7.64 5.46 -21.36
N PRO A 78 -7.01 5.45 -22.55
CA PRO A 78 -6.66 4.20 -23.24
C PRO A 78 -5.61 3.36 -22.50
N ASP A 79 -4.78 4.00 -21.67
CA ASP A 79 -3.65 3.36 -21.00
C ASP A 79 -4.01 2.83 -19.59
N LEU A 80 -5.25 3.02 -19.14
CA LEU A 80 -5.72 2.67 -17.80
C LEU A 80 -6.91 1.71 -17.87
N ASP A 81 -6.77 0.54 -17.26
CA ASP A 81 -7.91 -0.35 -17.02
C ASP A 81 -8.75 0.17 -15.83
N GLY A 82 -9.92 0.73 -16.14
CA GLY A 82 -10.86 1.25 -15.15
C GLY A 82 -11.74 0.20 -14.48
N GLU A 83 -11.84 -1.02 -15.03
CA GLU A 83 -12.74 -2.07 -14.53
C GLU A 83 -12.51 -2.40 -13.04
N PRO A 84 -11.26 -2.58 -12.55
CA PRO A 84 -10.98 -2.79 -11.13
C PRO A 84 -11.56 -1.71 -10.20
N LEU A 85 -11.50 -0.46 -10.63
CA LEU A 85 -11.96 0.68 -9.82
C LEU A 85 -13.48 0.83 -9.89
N HIS A 86 -14.10 0.58 -11.04
CA HIS A 86 -15.55 0.51 -11.18
C HIS A 86 -16.14 -0.60 -10.29
N ARG A 87 -15.50 -1.77 -10.25
CA ARG A 87 -15.89 -2.88 -9.36
C ARG A 87 -15.83 -2.48 -7.88
N LEU A 88 -14.76 -1.79 -7.47
CA LEU A 88 -14.64 -1.28 -6.10
C LEU A 88 -15.68 -0.20 -5.78
N SER A 89 -15.88 0.74 -6.71
CA SER A 89 -16.87 1.82 -6.62
C SER A 89 -18.30 1.26 -6.46
N SER A 90 -18.67 0.26 -7.27
CA SER A 90 -19.96 -0.43 -7.16
C SER A 90 -20.12 -1.11 -5.81
N ALA A 91 -19.14 -1.90 -5.37
CA ALA A 91 -19.20 -2.60 -4.09
C ALA A 91 -19.32 -1.64 -2.90
N MET A 92 -18.67 -0.47 -2.97
CA MET A 92 -18.80 0.60 -1.97
C MET A 92 -20.21 1.18 -1.91
N ARG A 93 -20.88 1.38 -3.06
CA ARG A 93 -22.29 1.82 -3.12
C ARG A 93 -23.21 0.75 -2.52
N ASP A 94 -23.00 -0.50 -2.91
CA ASP A 94 -23.82 -1.64 -2.46
C ASP A 94 -23.67 -1.94 -0.95
N ALA A 95 -22.51 -1.60 -0.35
CA ALA A 95 -22.28 -1.75 1.08
C ALA A 95 -23.21 -0.89 1.95
N GLY A 96 -23.77 0.20 1.40
CA GLY A 96 -24.80 1.03 2.01
C GLY A 96 -24.28 2.21 2.87
N GLY A 97 -25.05 3.30 2.88
CA GLY A 97 -24.68 4.59 3.47
C GLY A 97 -24.97 4.78 4.97
N ASP A 98 -25.69 3.86 5.63
CA ASP A 98 -26.05 3.98 7.05
C ASP A 98 -24.92 3.52 8.00
N LEU A 99 -23.74 3.24 7.45
CA LEU A 99 -22.57 2.73 8.15
C LEU A 99 -21.54 3.84 8.38
N SER A 100 -20.52 3.57 9.21
CA SER A 100 -19.29 4.36 9.19
C SER A 100 -18.48 4.03 7.94
N LEU A 101 -17.58 4.94 7.53
CA LEU A 101 -16.69 4.73 6.39
C LEU A 101 -15.87 3.44 6.54
N ALA A 102 -15.35 3.16 7.74
CA ALA A 102 -14.64 1.91 8.03
C ALA A 102 -15.50 0.66 7.74
N ASN A 103 -16.79 0.71 8.09
CA ASN A 103 -17.72 -0.40 7.90
C ASN A 103 -18.15 -0.55 6.44
N GLN A 104 -18.31 0.57 5.72
CA GLN A 104 -18.60 0.56 4.28
C GLN A 104 -17.44 -0.10 3.51
N VAL A 105 -16.21 0.35 3.77
CA VAL A 105 -14.99 -0.19 3.12
C VAL A 105 -14.80 -1.67 3.41
N ILE A 106 -14.85 -2.10 4.68
CA ILE A 106 -14.63 -3.52 4.99
C ILE A 106 -15.71 -4.41 4.38
N ARG A 107 -16.97 -3.96 4.31
CA ARG A 107 -18.07 -4.70 3.69
C ARG A 107 -17.87 -4.82 2.18
N ALA A 108 -17.54 -3.72 1.50
CA ALA A 108 -17.22 -3.74 0.08
C ALA A 108 -16.07 -4.70 -0.24
N LEU A 109 -15.00 -4.67 0.57
CA LEU A 109 -13.86 -5.57 0.41
C LEU A 109 -14.23 -7.04 0.69
N ILE A 110 -15.08 -7.32 1.68
CA ILE A 110 -15.58 -8.69 1.92
C ILE A 110 -16.40 -9.16 0.73
N ASP A 111 -17.30 -8.33 0.19
CA ASP A 111 -18.17 -8.72 -0.91
C ASP A 111 -17.38 -9.00 -2.19
N ILE A 112 -16.37 -8.18 -2.52
CA ILE A 112 -15.47 -8.40 -3.67
C ILE A 112 -14.70 -9.72 -3.52
N ASN A 113 -14.23 -10.04 -2.31
CA ASN A 113 -13.29 -11.14 -2.09
C ASN A 113 -13.95 -12.40 -1.51
N ARG A 114 -15.29 -12.43 -1.49
CA ARG A 114 -16.09 -13.46 -0.80
C ARG A 114 -15.80 -14.89 -1.24
N SER A 115 -15.37 -15.09 -2.49
CA SER A 115 -14.99 -16.40 -3.04
C SER A 115 -13.83 -17.01 -2.26
N TRP A 116 -12.83 -16.20 -1.91
CA TRP A 116 -11.60 -16.65 -1.26
C TRP A 116 -11.66 -16.58 0.26
N ILE A 117 -12.40 -15.62 0.84
CA ILE A 117 -12.41 -15.39 2.29
C ILE A 117 -13.71 -15.81 2.99
N GLY A 118 -14.74 -16.19 2.23
CA GLY A 118 -16.06 -16.48 2.76
C GLY A 118 -16.76 -15.22 3.30
N ARG A 119 -17.54 -15.41 4.37
CA ARG A 119 -18.30 -14.33 5.03
C ARG A 119 -17.96 -14.27 6.51
N PRO A 120 -16.79 -13.72 6.87
CA PRO A 120 -16.40 -13.66 8.27
C PRO A 120 -17.30 -12.72 9.07
N ASN A 121 -17.41 -12.99 10.38
CA ASN A 121 -18.00 -12.02 11.29
C ASN A 121 -17.09 -10.81 11.40
N VAL A 122 -17.63 -9.60 11.48
CA VAL A 122 -16.84 -8.38 11.62
C VAL A 122 -17.06 -7.77 13.00
N LEU A 123 -15.97 -7.50 13.71
CA LEU A 123 -15.97 -6.80 14.99
C LEU A 123 -15.15 -5.51 14.87
N ASN A 124 -15.74 -4.39 15.27
CA ASN A 124 -15.04 -3.11 15.27
C ASN A 124 -14.14 -2.97 16.51
N ALA A 125 -12.89 -2.54 16.31
CA ALA A 125 -11.93 -2.30 17.38
C ALA A 125 -12.45 -1.26 18.39
N SER A 126 -13.23 -0.28 17.95
CA SER A 126 -13.87 0.73 18.81
C SER A 126 -14.86 0.15 19.83
N ARG A 127 -15.32 -1.09 19.65
CA ARG A 127 -16.22 -1.78 20.59
C ARG A 127 -15.48 -2.61 21.63
N LEU A 128 -14.18 -2.89 21.47
CA LEU A 128 -13.46 -3.82 22.34
C LEU A 128 -13.42 -3.39 23.80
N LEU A 129 -13.20 -2.09 24.07
CA LEU A 129 -13.20 -1.58 25.45
C LEU A 129 -14.58 -1.63 26.11
N LYS A 130 -15.66 -1.80 25.34
CA LYS A 130 -17.04 -1.94 25.86
C LYS A 130 -17.38 -3.39 26.24
N THR A 131 -16.50 -4.35 25.93
CA THR A 131 -16.67 -5.75 26.33
C THR A 131 -16.28 -5.94 27.80
N PRO A 132 -16.74 -7.01 28.48
CA PRO A 132 -16.31 -7.31 29.84
C PRO A 132 -14.79 -7.42 30.01
N CYS A 133 -14.09 -8.05 29.05
CA CYS A 133 -12.63 -8.14 29.07
C CYS A 133 -11.98 -6.75 28.89
N GLY A 134 -12.53 -5.92 27.99
CA GLY A 134 -12.05 -4.56 27.78
C GLY A 134 -12.21 -3.67 29.01
N GLN A 135 -13.37 -3.73 29.66
CA GLN A 135 -13.65 -3.01 30.91
C GLN A 135 -12.75 -3.48 32.05
N TRP A 136 -12.58 -4.79 32.20
CA TRP A 136 -11.63 -5.35 33.16
C TRP A 136 -10.21 -4.85 32.94
N LEU A 137 -9.74 -4.83 31.69
CA LEU A 137 -8.39 -4.36 31.36
C LEU A 137 -8.25 -2.86 31.64
N LEU A 138 -9.26 -2.06 31.31
CA LEU A 138 -9.30 -0.62 31.58
C LEU A 138 -9.25 -0.34 33.09
N GLU A 139 -10.05 -1.04 33.89
CA GLU A 139 -10.00 -0.94 35.36
C GLU A 139 -8.61 -1.30 35.90
N ARG A 140 -7.95 -2.34 35.35
CA ARG A 140 -6.60 -2.73 35.75
C ARG A 140 -5.59 -1.64 35.42
N MET A 141 -5.65 -1.05 34.21
CA MET A 141 -4.79 0.07 33.84
C MET A 141 -4.98 1.26 34.78
N GLN A 142 -6.22 1.55 35.19
CA GLN A 142 -6.50 2.64 36.13
C GLN A 142 -5.94 2.36 37.52
N ARG A 143 -6.09 1.14 38.04
CA ARG A 143 -5.62 0.77 39.38
C ARG A 143 -4.08 0.69 39.46
N ASP A 144 -3.44 0.19 38.41
CA ASP A 144 -2.00 -0.14 38.38
C ASP A 144 -1.25 0.55 37.22
N ALA A 145 -1.54 1.84 37.01
CA ALA A 145 -1.08 2.58 35.84
C ALA A 145 0.46 2.66 35.70
N VAL A 146 1.18 2.84 36.81
CA VAL A 146 2.64 2.99 36.78
C VAL A 146 3.28 1.70 36.27
N ARG A 147 2.97 0.56 36.90
CA ARG A 147 3.49 -0.74 36.49
C ARG A 147 3.04 -1.12 35.07
N CYS A 148 1.79 -0.80 34.71
CA CYS A 148 1.29 -0.97 33.34
C CYS A 148 2.20 -0.27 32.32
N CYS A 149 2.58 0.99 32.58
CA CYS A 149 3.41 1.78 31.68
C CYS A 149 4.87 1.34 31.69
N GLU A 150 5.41 0.98 32.85
CA GLU A 150 6.78 0.45 32.98
C GLU A 150 6.93 -0.85 32.20
N ALA A 151 5.99 -1.79 32.36
CA ALA A 151 5.97 -3.03 31.61
C ALA A 151 5.77 -2.81 30.11
N TYR A 152 4.90 -1.88 29.71
CA TYR A 152 4.70 -1.51 28.31
C TYR A 152 6.00 -0.96 27.71
N ASN A 153 6.66 -0.02 28.39
CA ASN A 153 7.89 0.60 27.93
C ASN A 153 9.06 -0.38 27.89
N ALA A 154 9.13 -1.30 28.85
CA ALA A 154 10.11 -2.38 28.86
C ALA A 154 9.90 -3.37 27.71
N ALA A 155 8.66 -3.68 27.35
CA ALA A 155 8.39 -4.50 26.16
C ALA A 155 8.76 -3.76 24.88
N VAL A 156 8.31 -2.50 24.73
CA VAL A 156 8.57 -1.68 23.53
C VAL A 156 10.07 -1.43 23.30
N SER A 157 10.89 -1.34 24.36
CA SER A 157 12.33 -1.14 24.21
C SER A 157 13.09 -2.33 23.64
N VAL A 158 12.48 -3.54 23.62
CA VAL A 158 13.07 -4.74 23.00
C VAL A 158 13.20 -4.58 21.48
N ASP A 159 12.28 -3.85 20.86
CA ASP A 159 12.28 -3.64 19.41
C ASP A 159 11.98 -2.16 19.04
N PRO A 160 13.00 -1.29 19.04
CA PRO A 160 12.85 0.12 18.68
C PRO A 160 12.30 0.35 17.27
N ASP A 161 12.53 -0.61 16.36
CA ASP A 161 12.13 -0.54 14.95
C ASP A 161 10.68 -1.00 14.74
N ALA A 162 9.94 -1.34 15.80
CA ALA A 162 8.52 -1.68 15.72
C ALA A 162 7.63 -0.44 15.47
N GLY A 163 8.16 0.78 15.59
CA GLY A 163 7.39 2.01 15.37
C GLY A 163 6.37 2.32 16.48
N ILE A 164 6.53 1.70 17.66
CA ILE A 164 5.69 1.97 18.83
C ILE A 164 6.40 2.97 19.74
N ARG A 165 5.74 4.10 20.02
CA ARG A 165 6.25 5.09 20.97
C ARG A 165 6.10 4.61 22.43
N PRO A 166 7.14 4.74 23.27
CA PRO A 166 7.01 4.60 24.72
C PRO A 166 6.01 5.61 25.32
N LEU A 167 5.37 5.23 26.42
CA LEU A 167 4.45 6.05 27.21
C LEU A 167 5.21 6.97 28.17
N ASP A 168 4.74 8.20 28.32
CA ASP A 168 5.23 9.16 29.31
C ASP A 168 4.57 8.89 30.67
N ILE A 169 5.30 8.17 31.53
CA ILE A 169 4.87 7.80 32.88
C ILE A 169 4.60 9.05 33.73
N GLY A 170 5.42 10.09 33.59
CA GLY A 170 5.28 11.34 34.35
C GLY A 170 4.00 12.10 34.02
N LYS A 171 3.50 11.98 32.78
CA LYS A 171 2.21 12.54 32.36
C LYS A 171 1.02 11.61 32.64
N GLY A 172 1.25 10.40 33.15
CA GLY A 172 0.22 9.40 33.38
C GLY A 172 -0.39 8.85 32.09
N GLU A 173 0.38 8.79 31.00
CA GLU A 173 -0.10 8.23 29.73
C GLU A 173 -0.48 6.76 29.86
N LEU A 174 -1.50 6.32 29.12
CA LEU A 174 -1.90 4.92 29.02
C LEU A 174 -1.84 4.46 27.56
N PRO A 175 -1.78 3.15 27.28
CA PRO A 175 -1.76 2.60 25.92
C PRO A 175 -3.14 2.67 25.25
N LEU A 176 -3.85 3.78 25.45
CA LEU A 176 -5.18 4.05 24.94
C LEU A 176 -5.17 5.35 24.14
N TRP A 177 -6.10 5.47 23.22
CA TRP A 177 -6.45 6.72 22.56
C TRP A 177 -7.55 7.42 23.34
N ASP A 178 -7.42 8.72 23.54
CA ASP A 178 -8.48 9.62 24.01
C ASP A 178 -8.97 10.42 22.79
N ILE A 179 -10.27 10.33 22.54
CA ILE A 179 -10.96 10.94 21.40
C ILE A 179 -11.79 12.11 21.93
N ARG A 180 -11.30 13.33 21.72
CA ARG A 180 -12.02 14.55 22.09
C ARG A 180 -12.24 15.40 20.85
N GLY A 181 -13.50 15.51 20.42
CA GLY A 181 -13.83 16.10 19.14
C GLY A 181 -13.27 15.26 17.99
N ASP A 182 -12.61 15.91 17.03
CA ASP A 182 -12.02 15.26 15.85
C ASP A 182 -10.55 14.86 16.02
N GLN A 183 -9.95 15.12 17.19
CA GLN A 183 -8.54 14.81 17.44
C GLN A 183 -8.35 13.59 18.33
N ARG A 184 -7.34 12.80 17.99
CA ARG A 184 -6.88 11.65 18.77
C ARG A 184 -5.58 11.98 19.47
N ARG A 185 -5.54 11.76 20.78
CA ARG A 185 -4.31 11.89 21.58
C ARG A 185 -4.09 10.66 22.44
N THR A 186 -2.88 10.50 22.96
CA THR A 186 -2.63 9.44 23.95
C THR A 186 -3.41 9.76 25.21
N ALA A 187 -4.24 8.80 25.67
CA ALA A 187 -5.03 8.97 26.87
C ALA A 187 -4.13 9.10 28.09
N ARG A 188 -4.60 9.85 29.08
CA ARG A 188 -3.94 9.98 30.38
C ARG A 188 -4.88 9.52 31.47
N ARG A 189 -4.36 8.85 32.49
CA ARG A 189 -5.15 8.29 33.60
C ARG A 189 -6.11 9.30 34.22
N GLN A 190 -5.63 10.52 34.48
CA GLN A 190 -6.39 11.60 35.11
C GLN A 190 -7.48 12.19 34.22
N ASP A 191 -7.41 11.93 32.92
CA ASP A 191 -8.26 12.47 31.87
C ASP A 191 -9.19 11.41 31.28
N LEU A 192 -9.21 10.19 31.85
CA LEU A 192 -9.98 9.07 31.32
C LEU A 192 -11.47 9.35 31.44
N ASP A 193 -12.13 9.27 30.29
CA ASP A 193 -13.56 9.16 30.15
C ASP A 193 -13.82 7.91 29.32
N ASP A 194 -14.38 6.88 29.96
CA ASP A 194 -14.61 5.56 29.37
C ASP A 194 -15.49 5.63 28.10
N SER A 195 -16.28 6.69 27.94
CA SER A 195 -17.10 6.91 26.74
C SER A 195 -16.31 7.37 25.51
N ASN A 196 -15.09 7.88 25.72
CA ASN A 196 -14.27 8.57 24.71
C ASN A 196 -12.90 7.90 24.48
N VAL A 197 -12.68 6.69 25.00
CA VAL A 197 -11.43 5.95 24.83
C VAL A 197 -11.52 4.86 23.79
N LEU A 198 -10.46 4.70 23.01
CA LEU A 198 -10.28 3.63 22.05
C LEU A 198 -8.98 2.86 22.34
N PRO A 199 -8.92 1.55 22.07
CA PRO A 199 -7.71 0.79 22.29
C PRO A 199 -6.63 1.16 21.24
N LYS A 200 -5.36 1.28 21.68
CA LYS A 200 -4.21 1.27 20.75
C LYS A 200 -3.94 -0.15 20.27
N ALA A 201 -3.10 -0.30 19.24
CA ALA A 201 -2.78 -1.58 18.60
C ALA A 201 -2.49 -2.72 19.60
N LEU A 202 -1.61 -2.53 20.58
CA LEU A 202 -1.30 -3.59 21.56
C LEU A 202 -2.50 -3.94 22.46
N VAL A 203 -3.32 -2.97 22.84
CA VAL A 203 -4.54 -3.20 23.64
C VAL A 203 -5.60 -3.91 22.83
N THR A 204 -5.76 -3.52 21.57
CA THR A 204 -6.66 -4.16 20.61
C THR A 204 -6.34 -5.64 20.50
N THR A 205 -5.07 -5.98 20.31
CA THR A 205 -4.62 -7.37 20.22
C THR A 205 -4.69 -8.10 21.57
N ALA A 206 -4.35 -7.43 22.68
CA ALA A 206 -4.48 -7.98 24.03
C ALA A 206 -5.90 -8.45 24.34
N ILE A 207 -6.91 -7.60 24.10
CA ILE A 207 -8.32 -7.96 24.38
C ILE A 207 -8.74 -9.17 23.54
N MET A 208 -8.39 -9.18 22.25
CA MET A 208 -8.74 -10.31 21.37
C MET A 208 -8.05 -11.61 21.80
N ARG A 209 -6.79 -11.57 22.22
CA ARG A 209 -6.04 -12.77 22.61
C ARG A 209 -6.26 -13.20 24.06
N LEU A 210 -6.83 -12.34 24.91
CA LEU A 210 -7.26 -12.70 26.26
C LEU A 210 -8.63 -13.39 26.28
N ALA A 211 -9.55 -12.99 25.40
CA ALA A 211 -10.94 -13.45 25.50
C ALA A 211 -11.70 -13.59 24.17
N GLY A 212 -11.13 -13.14 23.04
CA GLY A 212 -11.84 -13.03 21.76
C GLY A 212 -11.52 -14.14 20.75
N CYS A 213 -10.50 -14.97 20.99
CA CYS A 213 -10.10 -16.03 20.07
C CYS A 213 -9.29 -17.14 20.76
N ASP A 214 -9.31 -18.33 20.16
CA ASP A 214 -8.41 -19.44 20.48
C ASP A 214 -7.10 -19.38 19.67
N LEU A 215 -7.15 -18.75 18.50
CA LEU A 215 -6.02 -18.50 17.61
C LEU A 215 -6.18 -17.11 16.97
N PHE A 216 -5.14 -16.29 17.09
CA PHE A 216 -5.09 -14.99 16.44
C PHE A 216 -4.26 -15.06 15.16
N ILE A 217 -4.77 -14.54 14.04
CA ILE A 217 -4.05 -14.58 12.76
C ILE A 217 -3.63 -13.16 12.39
N HIS A 218 -2.33 -12.98 12.19
CA HIS A 218 -1.75 -11.69 11.84
C HIS A 218 -0.95 -11.76 10.53
N GLY A 219 -0.78 -10.62 9.87
CA GLY A 219 0.20 -10.46 8.80
C GLY A 219 1.58 -10.06 9.33
N THR A 220 2.58 -10.02 8.46
CA THR A 220 3.98 -9.67 8.76
C THR A 220 4.11 -8.42 9.65
N GLY A 221 3.32 -7.39 9.34
CA GLY A 221 3.37 -6.10 10.03
C GLY A 221 3.04 -6.13 11.52
N GLY A 222 2.34 -7.16 12.04
CA GLY A 222 2.02 -7.18 13.48
C GLY A 222 2.29 -8.45 14.23
N ALA A 223 2.94 -9.44 13.62
CA ALA A 223 3.65 -10.46 14.41
C ALA A 223 4.69 -9.82 15.35
N ARG A 224 5.33 -8.71 14.93
CA ARG A 224 6.19 -7.90 15.81
C ARG A 224 5.40 -7.30 16.97
N TYR A 225 4.20 -6.77 16.70
CA TYR A 225 3.32 -6.21 17.74
C TYR A 225 2.86 -7.27 18.73
N ASP A 226 2.58 -8.48 18.27
CA ASP A 226 2.17 -9.60 19.10
C ASP A 226 3.24 -9.98 20.13
N ALA A 227 4.51 -10.08 19.73
CA ALA A 227 5.60 -10.38 20.64
C ALA A 227 5.76 -9.30 21.75
N LEU A 228 5.63 -8.02 21.38
CA LEU A 228 5.69 -6.91 22.32
C LEU A 228 4.48 -6.91 23.27
N MET A 229 3.29 -7.18 22.75
CA MET A 229 2.06 -7.30 23.54
C MET A 229 2.18 -8.44 24.56
N GLU A 230 2.66 -9.61 24.14
CA GLU A 230 2.87 -10.76 25.04
C GLU A 230 3.87 -10.44 26.15
N GLY A 231 5.02 -9.85 25.80
CA GLY A 231 6.02 -9.42 26.78
C GLY A 231 5.44 -8.42 27.79
N TRP A 232 4.65 -7.47 27.29
CA TRP A 232 3.97 -6.49 28.11
C TRP A 232 2.97 -7.12 29.08
N LEU A 233 2.05 -7.97 28.61
CA LEU A 233 1.04 -8.60 29.46
C LEU A 233 1.66 -9.58 30.46
N ARG A 234 2.68 -10.35 30.06
CA ARG A 234 3.41 -11.24 30.96
C ARG A 234 4.07 -10.47 32.12
N GLN A 235 4.76 -9.38 31.82
CA GLN A 235 5.42 -8.57 32.85
C GLN A 235 4.42 -7.82 33.76
N TRP A 236 3.32 -7.32 33.18
CA TRP A 236 2.35 -6.52 33.91
C TRP A 236 1.35 -7.37 34.71
N LEU A 237 0.74 -8.37 34.06
CA LEU A 237 -0.40 -9.13 34.60
C LEU A 237 -0.06 -10.57 34.96
N ASP A 238 1.11 -11.08 34.56
CA ASP A 238 1.49 -12.50 34.73
C ASP A 238 0.49 -13.45 34.04
N ILE A 239 0.06 -13.09 32.83
CA ILE A 239 -0.92 -13.82 32.03
C ILE A 239 -0.32 -14.16 30.67
N GLU A 240 -0.46 -15.42 30.27
CA GLU A 240 -0.27 -15.87 28.89
C GLU A 240 -1.58 -15.71 28.10
N VAL A 241 -1.46 -15.39 26.81
CA VAL A 241 -2.60 -15.16 25.92
C VAL A 241 -2.73 -16.27 24.88
N ALA A 242 -3.89 -16.34 24.20
CA ALA A 242 -4.11 -17.28 23.10
C ALA A 242 -2.99 -17.17 22.05
N PRO A 243 -2.52 -18.28 21.45
CA PRO A 243 -1.44 -18.26 20.47
C PRO A 243 -1.79 -17.43 19.22
N PHE A 244 -0.78 -17.05 18.45
CA PHE A 244 -0.95 -16.39 17.17
C PHE A 244 -0.22 -17.13 16.03
N MET A 245 -0.72 -16.94 14.82
CA MET A 245 -0.11 -17.41 13.57
C MET A 245 0.19 -16.21 12.67
N MET A 246 1.39 -16.15 12.12
CA MET A 246 1.74 -15.18 11.08
C MET A 246 1.50 -15.79 9.71
N VAL A 247 0.66 -15.14 8.89
CA VAL A 247 0.38 -15.55 7.51
C VAL A 247 0.76 -14.43 6.57
N THR A 248 1.66 -14.74 5.63
CA THR A 248 2.12 -13.82 4.59
C THR A 248 2.19 -14.52 3.26
N ALA A 249 1.99 -13.76 2.19
CA ALA A 249 2.22 -14.20 0.82
C ALA A 249 2.55 -12.97 -0.02
N ASP A 250 3.42 -13.15 -1.02
CA ASP A 250 3.80 -12.11 -1.95
C ASP A 250 3.24 -12.46 -3.33
N VAL A 251 2.46 -11.54 -3.91
CA VAL A 251 1.96 -11.64 -5.28
C VAL A 251 2.24 -10.33 -5.99
N GLN A 252 2.91 -10.40 -7.12
CA GLN A 252 3.20 -9.24 -7.97
C GLN A 252 2.12 -9.14 -9.06
N LEU A 253 1.81 -7.90 -9.47
CA LEU A 253 1.00 -7.69 -10.66
C LEU A 253 1.78 -8.15 -11.90
N PRO A 254 1.11 -8.56 -12.99
CA PRO A 254 1.74 -8.98 -14.24
C PRO A 254 2.29 -7.77 -15.04
N LEU A 255 3.09 -6.93 -14.38
CA LEU A 255 3.79 -5.80 -14.97
C LEU A 255 5.14 -6.26 -15.57
N PRO A 256 5.73 -5.51 -16.51
CA PRO A 256 7.06 -5.80 -17.03
C PRO A 256 8.08 -6.02 -15.93
N ASP A 257 8.84 -7.11 -16.03
CA ASP A 257 9.88 -7.46 -15.07
C ASP A 257 11.13 -6.56 -15.20
N ALA A 258 12.09 -6.77 -14.30
CA ALA A 258 13.31 -5.96 -14.27
C ALA A 258 14.14 -6.05 -15.57
N GLU A 259 14.08 -7.18 -16.28
CA GLU A 259 14.82 -7.40 -17.53
C GLU A 259 14.13 -6.70 -18.69
N ALA A 260 12.81 -6.82 -18.81
CA ALA A 260 11.98 -6.11 -19.77
C ALA A 260 12.13 -4.58 -19.61
N ILE A 261 12.05 -4.09 -18.37
CA ILE A 261 12.29 -2.67 -18.05
C ILE A 261 13.70 -2.23 -18.46
N ALA A 262 14.72 -3.06 -18.22
CA ALA A 262 16.09 -2.74 -18.61
C ALA A 262 16.24 -2.63 -20.14
N ARG A 263 15.63 -3.54 -20.90
CA ARG A 263 15.65 -3.50 -22.38
C ARG A 263 14.94 -2.27 -22.93
N LEU A 264 13.75 -1.95 -22.41
CA LEU A 264 13.02 -0.72 -22.77
C LEU A 264 13.86 0.52 -22.46
N GLY A 265 14.45 0.56 -21.26
CA GLY A 265 15.32 1.65 -20.84
C GLY A 265 16.54 1.86 -21.74
N GLN A 266 17.18 0.78 -22.21
CA GLN A 266 18.28 0.87 -23.18
C GLN A 266 17.82 1.45 -24.52
N GLY A 267 16.63 1.06 -25.00
CA GLY A 267 16.00 1.61 -26.19
C GLY A 267 15.78 3.13 -26.06
N LEU A 268 15.17 3.56 -24.97
CA LEU A 268 14.90 4.99 -24.71
C LEU A 268 16.19 5.82 -24.63
N VAL A 269 17.23 5.33 -23.95
CA VAL A 269 18.53 6.03 -23.90
C VAL A 269 19.17 6.11 -25.29
N SER A 270 19.06 5.04 -26.09
CA SER A 270 19.56 5.02 -27.46
C SER A 270 18.81 6.01 -28.35
N ASP A 271 17.48 6.06 -28.26
CA ASP A 271 16.63 6.96 -29.03
C ASP A 271 16.85 8.42 -28.64
N ASP A 272 16.96 8.74 -27.35
CA ASP A 272 17.28 10.09 -26.85
C ASP A 272 18.66 10.55 -27.33
N ARG A 273 19.67 9.67 -27.26
CA ARG A 273 21.00 9.95 -27.80
C ARG A 273 20.96 10.17 -29.31
N ARG A 274 20.16 9.37 -30.05
CA ARG A 274 20.00 9.51 -31.50
C ARG A 274 19.37 10.86 -31.82
N ALA A 275 18.28 11.23 -31.15
CA ALA A 275 17.60 12.51 -31.30
C ALA A 275 18.51 13.71 -30.95
N PHE A 276 19.35 13.61 -29.92
CA PHE A 276 20.30 14.69 -29.59
C PHE A 276 21.35 14.95 -30.69
N HIS A 277 21.81 13.88 -31.36
CA HIS A 277 22.81 13.96 -32.44
C HIS A 277 22.19 14.12 -33.83
N ASP A 278 20.89 13.93 -33.97
CA ASP A 278 20.11 14.06 -35.20
C ASP A 278 18.63 14.23 -34.82
N PRO A 279 18.16 15.47 -34.62
CA PRO A 279 16.80 15.74 -34.13
C PRO A 279 15.69 15.20 -35.04
N GLU A 280 16.00 15.00 -36.33
CA GLU A 280 15.07 14.43 -37.30
C GLU A 280 15.18 12.89 -37.40
N SER A 281 16.03 12.24 -36.59
CA SER A 281 16.26 10.79 -36.68
C SER A 281 15.08 9.92 -36.23
N LEU A 282 14.15 10.45 -35.43
CA LEU A 282 12.99 9.71 -34.95
C LEU A 282 11.85 9.66 -35.99
N SER A 283 11.90 10.52 -37.02
CA SER A 283 10.91 10.57 -38.10
C SER A 283 11.36 9.83 -39.37
N VAL A 284 12.49 9.12 -39.31
CA VAL A 284 13.09 8.36 -40.42
C VAL A 284 13.44 6.92 -39.97
N PRO A 285 13.65 5.98 -40.92
CA PRO A 285 14.06 4.62 -40.57
C PRO A 285 15.36 4.58 -39.75
N LEU A 286 15.49 3.57 -38.86
CA LEU A 286 16.54 3.47 -37.83
C LEU A 286 17.98 3.65 -38.35
N ASP A 287 18.24 3.24 -39.59
CA ASP A 287 19.57 3.28 -40.23
C ASP A 287 19.80 4.51 -41.14
N SER A 288 18.87 5.46 -41.17
CA SER A 288 18.93 6.64 -42.04
C SER A 288 19.13 7.92 -41.24
N PRO A 289 20.06 8.81 -41.64
CA PRO A 289 20.11 10.15 -41.07
C PRO A 289 18.86 10.94 -41.48
N GLY A 290 18.49 11.88 -40.61
CA GLY A 290 17.51 12.92 -40.89
C GLY A 290 17.85 13.70 -42.17
N PRO A 291 16.85 14.26 -42.87
CA PRO A 291 17.06 14.88 -44.18
C PRO A 291 18.11 15.99 -44.16
N GLN A 292 18.15 16.83 -43.12
CA GLN A 292 19.12 17.92 -43.04
C GLN A 292 20.53 17.41 -42.71
N LYS A 293 20.65 16.42 -41.82
CA LYS A 293 21.92 15.74 -41.55
C LYS A 293 22.43 15.01 -42.79
N ARG A 294 21.55 14.38 -43.57
CA ARG A 294 21.88 13.70 -44.82
C ARG A 294 22.47 14.66 -45.85
N ALA A 295 21.79 15.78 -46.11
CA ALA A 295 22.28 16.81 -47.04
C ALA A 295 23.64 17.38 -46.59
N ALA A 296 23.82 17.57 -45.28
CA ALA A 296 25.10 18.01 -44.74
C ALA A 296 26.21 16.95 -44.90
N LEU A 297 25.90 15.67 -44.69
CA LEU A 297 26.85 14.57 -44.89
C LEU A 297 27.28 14.43 -46.36
N GLU A 298 26.36 14.60 -47.32
CA GLU A 298 26.66 14.63 -48.76
C GLU A 298 27.60 15.80 -49.12
N THR A 299 27.35 16.98 -48.53
CA THR A 299 28.21 18.16 -48.70
C THR A 299 29.62 17.91 -48.12
N ILE A 300 29.70 17.27 -46.95
CA ILE A 300 30.99 16.90 -46.32
C ILE A 300 31.72 15.86 -47.18
N GLU A 301 31.02 14.86 -47.71
CA GLU A 301 31.61 13.78 -48.50
C GLU A 301 32.22 14.29 -49.81
N SER A 302 31.54 15.22 -50.49
CA SER A 302 32.01 15.83 -51.73
C SER A 302 33.21 16.77 -51.57
N ALA A 303 33.49 17.26 -50.35
CA ALA A 303 34.63 18.14 -50.08
C ALA A 303 35.96 17.37 -49.90
N PRO A 304 37.10 17.89 -50.42
CA PRO A 304 38.39 17.22 -50.30
C PRO A 304 38.80 16.95 -48.85
N ARG A 305 39.48 15.82 -48.61
CA ARG A 305 39.94 15.45 -47.26
C ARG A 305 40.94 16.48 -46.73
N GLY A 306 40.74 16.92 -45.48
CA GLY A 306 41.62 17.89 -44.81
C GLY A 306 41.38 19.36 -45.20
N SER A 307 40.49 19.62 -46.17
CA SER A 307 40.26 20.97 -46.68
C SER A 307 39.53 21.87 -45.67
N GLU A 308 39.60 23.19 -45.90
CA GLU A 308 38.86 24.17 -45.10
C GLU A 308 37.36 24.08 -45.35
N GLU A 309 36.96 23.79 -46.60
CA GLU A 309 35.57 23.62 -47.00
C GLU A 309 34.92 22.45 -46.25
N ARG A 310 35.63 21.32 -46.10
CA ARG A 310 35.13 20.18 -45.33
C ARG A 310 34.95 20.50 -43.86
N ARG A 311 35.87 21.28 -43.27
CA ARG A 311 35.76 21.76 -41.88
C ARG A 311 34.58 22.72 -41.70
N ALA A 312 34.40 23.66 -42.63
CA ALA A 312 33.27 24.59 -42.61
C ALA A 312 31.93 23.87 -42.74
N ALA A 313 31.81 22.87 -43.63
CA ALA A 313 30.61 22.05 -43.79
C ALA A 313 30.26 21.26 -42.50
N PHE A 314 31.26 20.71 -41.81
CA PHE A 314 31.07 20.03 -40.54
C PHE A 314 30.58 20.97 -39.43
N THR A 315 31.16 22.17 -39.32
CA THR A 315 30.71 23.18 -38.34
C THR A 315 29.28 23.61 -38.64
N SER A 316 28.97 23.92 -39.91
CA SER A 316 27.62 24.31 -40.33
C SER A 316 26.58 23.23 -40.04
N MET A 317 26.90 21.95 -40.27
CA MET A 317 26.03 20.83 -39.87
C MET A 317 25.69 20.89 -38.39
N HIS A 318 26.68 21.05 -37.51
CA HIS A 318 26.45 21.09 -36.07
C HIS A 318 25.66 22.32 -35.62
N GLU A 319 25.87 23.47 -36.24
CA GLU A 319 25.09 24.68 -36.01
C GLU A 319 23.63 24.46 -36.42
N THR A 320 23.37 23.92 -37.61
CA THR A 320 22.01 23.59 -38.06
C THR A 320 21.35 22.59 -37.11
N LEU A 321 22.01 21.48 -36.78
CA LEU A 321 21.45 20.50 -35.83
C LEU A 321 21.20 21.11 -34.45
N ALA A 322 22.02 22.06 -34.00
CA ALA A 322 21.79 22.77 -32.75
C ALA A 322 20.51 23.64 -32.79
N THR A 323 20.19 24.26 -33.93
CA THR A 323 18.95 25.05 -34.09
C THR A 323 17.68 24.20 -34.07
N LEU A 324 17.79 22.90 -34.36
CA LEU A 324 16.66 21.97 -34.36
C LEU A 324 16.42 21.30 -32.99
N ARG A 325 17.38 21.42 -32.07
CA ARG A 325 17.22 20.83 -30.74
C ARG A 325 16.11 21.57 -29.99
N PRO A 326 15.31 20.86 -29.19
CA PRO A 326 14.28 21.49 -28.38
C PRO A 326 14.92 22.49 -27.40
N GLU A 327 14.25 23.63 -27.18
CA GLU A 327 14.70 24.68 -26.24
C GLU A 327 14.85 24.15 -24.80
N ASN A 328 14.05 23.13 -24.44
CA ASN A 328 14.09 22.43 -23.16
C ASN A 328 14.40 20.93 -23.38
N PRO A 329 15.68 20.54 -23.48
CA PRO A 329 16.03 19.13 -23.63
C PRO A 329 15.67 18.34 -22.37
N THR A 330 15.35 17.07 -22.56
CA THR A 330 15.17 16.11 -21.47
C THR A 330 16.38 16.20 -20.51
N PRO A 331 16.17 16.42 -19.20
CA PRO A 331 17.28 16.52 -18.27
C PRO A 331 18.14 15.26 -18.28
N ALA A 332 19.46 15.45 -18.16
CA ALA A 332 20.38 14.34 -18.00
C ALA A 332 19.96 13.48 -16.79
N GLY A 333 19.73 12.19 -17.02
CA GLY A 333 19.27 11.27 -15.98
C GLY A 333 17.76 11.08 -15.87
N ALA A 334 16.93 11.87 -16.56
CA ALA A 334 15.47 11.70 -16.49
C ALA A 334 15.01 10.30 -16.92
N ILE A 335 15.62 9.72 -17.96
CA ILE A 335 15.34 8.34 -18.39
C ILE A 335 15.79 7.34 -17.31
N ALA A 336 16.93 7.57 -16.65
CA ALA A 336 17.41 6.71 -15.58
C ALA A 336 16.48 6.74 -14.36
N ASP A 337 15.91 7.91 -14.04
CA ASP A 337 14.94 8.07 -12.97
C ASP A 337 13.60 7.41 -13.33
N ARG A 338 13.11 7.56 -14.56
CA ARG A 338 11.94 6.82 -15.06
C ARG A 338 12.12 5.30 -14.96
N ILE A 339 13.29 4.77 -15.34
CA ILE A 339 13.61 3.34 -15.22
C ILE A 339 13.60 2.90 -13.75
N ARG A 340 14.14 3.73 -12.85
CA ARG A 340 14.17 3.45 -11.41
C ARG A 340 12.76 3.41 -10.83
N ASP A 341 11.93 4.38 -11.19
CA ASP A 341 10.53 4.44 -10.77
C ASP A 341 9.74 3.25 -11.32
N ALA A 342 9.95 2.87 -12.57
CA ALA A 342 9.32 1.69 -13.17
C ALA A 342 9.67 0.39 -12.44
N ARG A 343 10.93 0.20 -12.06
CA ARG A 343 11.36 -0.94 -11.24
C ARG A 343 10.70 -0.93 -9.86
N ARG A 344 10.58 0.24 -9.23
CA ARG A 344 9.87 0.38 -7.96
C ARG A 344 8.41 -0.03 -8.12
N THR A 345 7.72 0.51 -9.11
CA THR A 345 6.31 0.20 -9.43
C THR A 345 6.09 -1.30 -9.65
N SER A 346 6.92 -1.93 -10.49
CA SER A 346 6.81 -3.36 -10.80
C SER A 346 7.07 -4.27 -9.58
N SER A 347 7.96 -3.85 -8.67
CA SER A 347 8.31 -4.65 -7.47
C SER A 347 7.41 -4.41 -6.25
N ARG A 348 6.45 -3.49 -6.33
CA ARG A 348 5.47 -3.22 -5.26
C ARG A 348 4.64 -4.48 -4.95
N ARG A 349 4.30 -4.63 -3.66
CA ARG A 349 3.53 -5.76 -3.10
C ARG A 349 2.29 -5.30 -2.31
N ASP A 350 2.03 -4.01 -2.36
CA ASP A 350 0.98 -3.30 -1.62
C ASP A 350 -0.14 -2.80 -2.55
N TRP A 351 -0.20 -3.31 -3.79
CA TRP A 351 -1.28 -3.01 -4.72
C TRP A 351 -2.63 -3.43 -4.14
N HIS A 352 -3.66 -2.64 -4.43
CA HIS A 352 -5.01 -2.96 -4.00
C HIS A 352 -5.46 -4.28 -4.64
N VAL A 353 -6.15 -5.13 -3.85
CA VAL A 353 -6.51 -6.50 -4.29
C VAL A 353 -7.33 -6.55 -5.57
N VAL A 354 -8.06 -5.47 -5.88
CA VAL A 354 -8.91 -5.37 -7.07
C VAL A 354 -8.12 -5.37 -8.38
N PHE A 355 -6.81 -5.12 -8.35
CA PHE A 355 -5.97 -5.17 -9.55
C PHE A 355 -5.45 -6.58 -9.89
N TYR A 356 -5.67 -7.55 -9.00
CA TYR A 356 -5.30 -8.93 -9.26
C TYR A 356 -6.46 -9.65 -9.95
N SER A 357 -6.15 -10.44 -10.97
CA SER A 357 -7.14 -11.27 -11.64
C SER A 357 -7.63 -12.40 -10.73
N ASP A 358 -8.84 -12.88 -10.98
CA ASP A 358 -9.41 -13.99 -10.22
C ASP A 358 -8.53 -15.25 -10.31
N GLU A 359 -7.90 -15.52 -11.47
CA GLU A 359 -6.95 -16.62 -11.64
C GLU A 359 -5.74 -16.53 -10.69
N VAL A 360 -5.16 -15.34 -10.55
CA VAL A 360 -4.03 -15.12 -9.63
C VAL A 360 -4.48 -15.30 -8.18
N MET A 361 -5.69 -14.84 -7.85
CA MET A 361 -6.26 -14.99 -6.52
C MET A 361 -6.64 -16.44 -6.19
N ASP A 362 -7.11 -17.22 -7.17
CA ASP A 362 -7.38 -18.65 -7.04
C ASP A 362 -6.08 -19.43 -6.76
N GLN A 363 -5.02 -19.18 -7.55
CA GLN A 363 -3.71 -19.81 -7.33
C GLN A 363 -3.14 -19.45 -5.94
N LEU A 364 -3.27 -18.19 -5.53
CA LEU A 364 -2.88 -17.75 -4.18
C LEU A 364 -3.67 -18.50 -3.09
N ALA A 365 -4.98 -18.66 -3.29
CA ALA A 365 -5.84 -19.35 -2.33
C ALA A 365 -5.46 -20.83 -2.19
N GLU A 366 -5.26 -21.52 -3.30
CA GLU A 366 -4.84 -22.94 -3.33
C GLU A 366 -3.50 -23.14 -2.59
N GLN A 367 -2.51 -22.28 -2.84
CA GLN A 367 -1.20 -22.37 -2.19
C GLN A 367 -1.29 -22.15 -0.68
N ILE A 368 -2.07 -21.16 -0.24
CA ILE A 368 -2.27 -20.88 1.18
C ILE A 368 -3.03 -22.01 1.85
N GLU A 369 -4.09 -22.52 1.22
CA GLU A 369 -4.87 -23.64 1.74
C GLU A 369 -4.02 -24.88 1.94
N ALA A 370 -3.22 -25.24 0.94
CA ALA A 370 -2.29 -26.36 1.04
C ALA A 370 -1.29 -26.16 2.19
N ALA A 371 -0.66 -24.98 2.29
CA ALA A 371 0.32 -24.68 3.33
C ALA A 371 -0.28 -24.68 4.74
N VAL A 372 -1.50 -24.17 4.89
CA VAL A 372 -2.21 -24.14 6.18
C VAL A 372 -2.59 -25.53 6.63
N LEU A 373 -3.14 -26.37 5.74
CA LEU A 373 -3.55 -27.73 6.05
C LEU A 373 -2.37 -28.65 6.37
N ASP A 374 -1.21 -28.41 5.78
CA ASP A 374 0.03 -29.13 6.08
C ASP A 374 0.53 -28.84 7.51
N GLN A 375 0.33 -27.62 8.02
CA GLN A 375 0.72 -27.24 9.38
C GLN A 375 -0.25 -27.72 10.47
N THR A 376 -1.47 -28.10 10.11
CA THR A 376 -2.48 -28.59 11.06
C THR A 376 -2.54 -30.11 11.18
N ARG A 377 -1.86 -30.84 10.30
CA ARG A 377 -1.71 -32.31 10.34
C ARG A 377 -0.46 -32.71 11.12
#